data_AF-A0A496W269-F1
#
_entry.id   AF-A0A496W269-F1
#
_cell.length_a   1.000
_cell.length_b   1.000
_cell.length_c   1.000
_cell.angle_alpha   90.00
_cell.angle_beta   90.00
_cell.angle_gamma   90.00
#
_symmetry.space_group_name_H-M   'P 1'
#
loop_
_entity.id
_entity.type
_entity.pdbx_description
1 polymer ?
#
loop_
_entity_poly.entity_id
_entity_poly.type
_entity_poly.pdbx_seq_one_letter_code
_entity_poly.pdbx_strand_id
1 'polypeptide(L)'
;MQLVKILALLIAVAWFQKVAIAEDNVKYHDNILIIPSVDISEQVGRFQNVVFERNEQGIWLLRDYQETLKFTYIDNVNIVTTDSFPVQVFLQVSGHFIGCGLLGAINKRLVGEQFEISINEAPGPDPLEFTCTADIKQFKTTIALPVYGLEAGIYSYKVNGRDLSSGEIISPTGTFELKKNNDTNEFTSFEERFYTVQNGISRQEVIKILGVPQRIKNLKIQSTPFCIQVLLDVGSLYEQWEYGVDSSSQGSSAYVIWFSKSNTPSEWKTVGKGKGMVLSCI
;
A
#
# COMPACT_ATOMS: atom_id res chain seq x y z
N MET A 1 10.99 -16.02 62.44
CA MET A 1 11.97 -16.82 61.65
C MET A 1 11.17 -17.76 60.77
N GLN A 2 11.16 -17.76 59.44
CA GLN A 2 11.89 -17.13 58.32
C GLN A 2 10.80 -16.95 57.22
N LEU A 3 10.62 -15.88 56.43
CA LEU A 3 11.51 -14.98 55.71
C LEU A 3 12.50 -15.69 54.78
N VAL A 4 11.96 -16.27 53.69
CA VAL A 4 12.73 -16.50 52.44
C VAL A 4 11.86 -16.09 51.24
N LYS A 5 12.47 -15.25 50.42
CA LYS A 5 12.02 -14.62 49.17
C LYS A 5 11.99 -15.64 48.03
N ILE A 6 11.14 -15.41 47.02
CA ILE A 6 11.27 -15.65 45.55
C ILE A 6 9.88 -15.24 45.02
N LEU A 7 9.60 -14.08 44.41
CA LEU A 7 10.14 -13.40 43.22
C LEU A 7 10.23 -14.29 41.96
N ALA A 8 9.09 -14.53 41.31
CA ALA A 8 8.93 -14.85 39.88
C ALA A 8 7.42 -15.00 39.62
N LEU A 9 6.77 -14.52 38.58
CA LEU A 9 7.12 -13.73 37.41
C LEU A 9 5.74 -13.28 36.85
N LEU A 10 5.47 -11.98 36.80
CA LEU A 10 4.34 -11.43 36.05
C LEU A 10 4.64 -11.63 34.56
N ILE A 11 4.25 -12.77 33.99
CA ILE A 11 4.17 -12.90 32.54
C ILE A 11 2.81 -12.31 32.15
N ALA A 12 2.79 -10.99 31.96
CA ALA A 12 1.82 -10.40 31.08
C ALA A 12 2.10 -10.99 29.69
N VAL A 13 1.34 -12.02 29.32
CA VAL A 13 1.29 -12.48 27.94
C VAL A 13 0.58 -11.35 27.18
N ALA A 14 1.37 -10.36 26.77
CA ALA A 14 1.00 -9.51 25.67
C ALA A 14 0.96 -10.44 24.46
N TRP A 15 -0.21 -11.01 24.23
CA TRP A 15 -0.57 -11.60 22.96
C TRP A 15 -0.41 -10.47 21.95
N PHE A 16 0.78 -10.36 21.35
CA PHE A 16 0.95 -9.66 20.10
C PHE A 16 0.10 -10.45 19.11
N GLN A 17 -1.17 -10.07 19.00
CA GLN A 17 -1.95 -10.48 17.85
C GLN A 17 -1.18 -9.95 16.64
N LYS A 18 -0.54 -10.87 15.92
CA LYS A 18 -0.06 -10.60 14.57
C LYS A 18 -1.30 -10.37 13.74
N VAL A 19 -1.78 -9.14 13.73
CA VAL A 19 -2.68 -8.68 12.68
C VAL A 19 -1.85 -8.77 11.41
N ALA A 20 -2.05 -9.83 10.64
CA ALA A 20 -1.50 -9.95 9.30
C ALA A 20 -2.26 -8.97 8.42
N ILE A 21 -1.90 -7.69 8.51
CA ILE A 21 -2.15 -6.77 7.41
C ILE A 21 -1.14 -7.21 6.35
N ALA A 22 -1.61 -7.66 5.19
CA ALA A 22 -0.74 -7.92 4.05
C ALA A 22 0.04 -6.63 3.77
N GLU A 23 1.32 -6.64 4.10
CA GLU A 23 2.19 -5.47 3.96
C GLU A 23 2.79 -5.51 2.57
N ASP A 24 2.53 -4.50 1.73
CA ASP A 24 2.91 -4.51 0.31
C ASP A 24 4.43 -4.42 0.05
N ASN A 25 5.26 -4.45 1.10
CA ASN A 25 6.70 -4.23 1.01
C ASN A 25 7.49 -5.54 1.10
N VAL A 26 8.52 -5.69 0.26
CA VAL A 26 9.51 -6.75 0.42
C VAL A 26 10.30 -6.49 1.71
N LYS A 27 10.52 -7.54 2.49
CA LYS A 27 11.28 -7.47 3.75
C LYS A 27 12.51 -8.35 3.65
N TYR A 28 13.64 -7.83 4.10
CA TYR A 28 14.87 -8.63 4.19
C TYR A 28 15.54 -8.42 5.54
N HIS A 29 15.60 -9.45 6.39
CA HIS A 29 16.28 -9.37 7.68
C HIS A 29 16.70 -10.77 8.13
N ASP A 30 17.82 -10.87 8.85
CA ASP A 30 18.34 -12.15 9.37
C ASP A 30 18.42 -13.26 8.31
N ASN A 31 18.91 -12.92 7.12
CA ASN A 31 18.98 -13.81 5.94
C ASN A 31 17.63 -14.32 5.43
N ILE A 32 16.51 -13.80 5.92
CA ILE A 32 15.15 -14.12 5.47
C ILE A 32 14.65 -12.99 4.56
N LEU A 33 14.27 -13.34 3.34
CA LEU A 33 13.62 -12.48 2.37
C LEU A 33 12.15 -12.87 2.26
N ILE A 34 11.24 -11.93 2.55
CA ILE A 34 9.80 -12.12 2.42
C ILE A 34 9.31 -11.24 1.28
N ILE A 35 8.77 -11.88 0.24
CA ILE A 35 8.17 -11.24 -0.92
C ILE A 35 6.65 -11.32 -0.78
N PRO A 36 5.93 -10.19 -0.69
CA PRO A 36 4.47 -10.20 -0.47
C PRO A 36 3.71 -10.98 -1.52
N SER A 37 4.18 -10.94 -2.77
CA SER A 37 3.58 -11.67 -3.86
C SER A 37 4.52 -11.85 -5.04
N VAL A 38 4.39 -12.98 -5.73
CA VAL A 38 5.17 -13.35 -6.91
C VAL A 38 4.22 -13.62 -8.07
N ASP A 39 4.49 -12.95 -9.19
CA ASP A 39 3.79 -13.17 -10.45
C ASP A 39 4.45 -14.29 -11.25
N ILE A 40 3.63 -15.18 -11.82
CA ILE A 40 4.06 -16.17 -12.81
C ILE A 40 3.36 -15.87 -14.14
N SER A 41 3.87 -16.43 -15.25
CA SER A 41 3.31 -16.22 -16.59
C SER A 41 1.81 -16.52 -16.64
N GLU A 42 1.40 -17.61 -16.00
CA GLU A 42 0.02 -18.12 -16.04
C GLU A 42 -0.94 -17.30 -15.18
N GLN A 43 -0.46 -16.75 -14.06
CA GLN A 43 -1.31 -16.09 -13.08
C GLN A 43 -0.54 -15.05 -12.25
N VAL A 44 -1.04 -13.82 -12.33
CA VAL A 44 -0.59 -12.69 -11.50
C VAL A 44 -0.96 -12.95 -10.04
N GLY A 45 0.00 -12.80 -9.15
CA GLY A 45 -0.16 -12.90 -7.70
C GLY A 45 -0.59 -14.26 -7.14
N ARG A 46 -0.31 -15.38 -7.82
CA ARG A 46 -0.71 -16.72 -7.34
C ARG A 46 -0.05 -17.10 -6.01
N PHE A 47 1.21 -16.71 -5.82
CA PHE A 47 1.97 -17.02 -4.63
C PHE A 47 2.16 -15.77 -3.79
N GLN A 48 1.68 -15.78 -2.56
CA GLN A 48 1.79 -14.70 -1.60
C GLN A 48 2.69 -15.07 -0.43
N ASN A 49 3.21 -14.06 0.27
CA ASN A 49 4.05 -14.22 1.46
C ASN A 49 5.17 -15.25 1.24
N VAL A 50 5.86 -15.15 0.10
CA VAL A 50 6.91 -16.08 -0.30
C VAL A 50 8.16 -15.81 0.52
N VAL A 51 8.65 -16.83 1.23
CA VAL A 51 9.78 -16.73 2.15
C VAL A 51 10.98 -17.47 1.56
N PHE A 52 12.06 -16.74 1.33
CA PHE A 52 13.37 -17.29 1.02
C PHE A 52 14.32 -17.13 2.21
N GLU A 53 15.17 -18.12 2.44
CA GLU A 53 16.25 -18.03 3.42
C GLU A 53 17.59 -18.22 2.71
N ARG A 54 18.56 -17.36 3.02
CA ARG A 54 19.91 -17.47 2.52
C ARG A 54 20.75 -18.32 3.47
N ASN A 55 21.27 -19.44 2.99
CA ASN A 55 22.16 -20.28 3.79
C ASN A 55 23.58 -19.68 3.92
N GLU A 56 24.43 -20.32 4.72
CA GLU A 56 25.81 -19.87 4.98
C GLU A 56 26.69 -19.82 3.71
N GLN A 57 26.35 -20.63 2.69
CA GLN A 57 27.02 -20.65 1.38
C GLN A 57 26.49 -19.56 0.45
N GLY A 58 25.54 -18.73 0.90
CA GLY A 58 24.96 -17.64 0.13
C GLY A 58 23.85 -18.05 -0.84
N ILE A 59 23.37 -19.31 -0.78
CA ILE A 59 22.32 -19.87 -1.63
C ILE A 59 20.94 -19.54 -1.04
N TRP A 60 20.03 -19.09 -1.90
CA TRP A 60 18.63 -18.86 -1.52
C TRP A 60 17.82 -20.14 -1.60
N LEU A 61 17.14 -20.46 -0.51
CA LEU A 61 16.25 -21.62 -0.39
C LEU A 61 14.83 -21.13 -0.18
N LEU A 62 13.88 -21.62 -0.99
CA LEU A 62 12.46 -21.40 -0.74
C LEU A 62 12.06 -22.15 0.55
N ARG A 63 11.55 -21.42 1.54
CA ARG A 63 11.13 -21.95 2.83
C ARG A 63 9.63 -22.12 2.94
N ASP A 64 8.88 -21.11 2.50
CA ASP A 64 7.43 -21.09 2.64
C ASP A 64 6.79 -20.21 1.56
N TYR A 65 5.51 -20.44 1.31
CA TYR A 65 4.66 -19.59 0.47
C TYR A 65 3.19 -19.91 0.72
N GLN A 66 2.32 -18.95 0.44
CA GLN A 66 0.88 -19.13 0.42
C GLN A 66 0.39 -19.18 -1.01
N GLU A 67 -0.24 -20.28 -1.40
CA GLU A 67 -0.90 -20.36 -2.69
C GLU A 67 -2.35 -19.85 -2.60
N THR A 68 -2.64 -18.78 -3.33
CA THR A 68 -3.97 -18.16 -3.33
C THR A 68 -4.72 -18.50 -4.62
N LEU A 69 -5.55 -19.54 -4.55
CA LEU A 69 -6.48 -19.92 -5.64
C LEU A 69 -7.91 -19.41 -5.41
N LYS A 70 -8.17 -18.79 -4.26
CA LYS A 70 -9.47 -18.23 -3.91
C LYS A 70 -9.56 -16.77 -4.35
N PHE A 71 -10.29 -16.57 -5.45
CA PHE A 71 -10.72 -15.24 -5.87
C PHE A 71 -11.87 -14.77 -5.00
N THR A 72 -11.84 -13.48 -4.69
CA THR A 72 -12.93 -12.80 -3.98
C THR A 72 -14.15 -12.63 -4.89
N TYR A 73 -15.32 -12.40 -4.29
CA TYR A 73 -16.49 -11.97 -5.04
C TYR A 73 -16.36 -10.50 -5.41
N ILE A 74 -16.62 -10.16 -6.68
CA ILE A 74 -16.50 -8.79 -7.20
C ILE A 74 -17.89 -8.32 -7.65
N ASP A 75 -18.32 -7.19 -7.09
CA ASP A 75 -19.60 -6.56 -7.50
C ASP A 75 -19.39 -5.54 -8.62
N ASN A 76 -18.34 -4.72 -8.48
CA ASN A 76 -18.14 -3.59 -9.35
C ASN A 76 -16.67 -3.18 -9.44
N VAL A 77 -16.29 -2.69 -10.61
CA VAL A 77 -15.00 -2.07 -10.91
C VAL A 77 -15.27 -0.74 -11.61
N ASN A 78 -14.98 0.36 -10.93
CA ASN A 78 -15.09 1.70 -11.49
C ASN A 78 -13.69 2.25 -11.76
N ILE A 79 -13.51 2.89 -12.91
CA ILE A 79 -12.27 3.59 -13.24
C ILE A 79 -12.35 5.06 -12.88
N VAL A 80 -11.25 5.60 -12.35
CA VAL A 80 -11.10 7.03 -12.07
C VAL A 80 -9.77 7.50 -12.63
N THR A 81 -9.82 8.49 -13.51
CA THR A 81 -8.65 9.09 -14.15
C THR A 81 -8.54 10.55 -13.73
N THR A 82 -7.33 11.01 -13.40
CA THR A 82 -7.11 12.42 -13.06
C THR A 82 -6.92 13.26 -14.31
N ASP A 83 -7.51 14.45 -14.33
CA ASP A 83 -7.29 15.44 -15.40
C ASP A 83 -5.95 16.19 -15.26
N SER A 84 -5.31 16.11 -14.09
CA SER A 84 -4.00 16.69 -13.83
C SER A 84 -2.88 15.82 -14.40
N PHE A 85 -1.80 16.47 -14.83
CA PHE A 85 -0.58 15.80 -15.27
C PHE A 85 0.42 15.61 -14.11
N PRO A 86 1.09 14.44 -13.96
CA PRO A 86 0.89 13.22 -14.73
C PRO A 86 -0.46 12.61 -14.42
N VAL A 87 -1.05 12.01 -15.46
CA VAL A 87 -2.31 11.31 -15.38
C VAL A 87 -2.14 10.14 -14.43
N GLN A 88 -3.06 10.00 -13.50
CA GLN A 88 -3.17 8.84 -12.63
C GLN A 88 -4.47 8.13 -12.92
N VAL A 89 -4.41 6.81 -12.86
CA VAL A 89 -5.55 5.94 -13.12
C VAL A 89 -5.72 5.03 -11.93
N PHE A 90 -6.94 5.00 -11.39
CA PHE A 90 -7.33 4.20 -10.24
C PHE A 90 -8.49 3.29 -10.61
N LEU A 91 -8.45 2.05 -10.13
CA LEU A 91 -9.59 1.15 -10.11
C LEU A 91 -10.18 1.16 -8.71
N GLN A 92 -11.42 1.62 -8.57
CA GLN A 92 -12.21 1.46 -7.36
C GLN A 92 -12.98 0.15 -7.46
N VAL A 93 -12.58 -0.83 -6.66
CA VAL A 93 -13.16 -2.17 -6.67
C VAL A 93 -13.96 -2.40 -5.41
N SER A 94 -15.19 -2.90 -5.56
CA SER A 94 -16.03 -3.35 -4.46
C SER A 94 -16.44 -4.81 -4.64
N GLY A 95 -16.60 -5.49 -3.52
CA GLY A 95 -17.01 -6.89 -3.50
C GLY A 95 -17.19 -7.42 -2.09
N HIS A 96 -17.18 -8.74 -1.95
CA HIS A 96 -17.39 -9.41 -0.68
C HIS A 96 -16.50 -10.63 -0.44
N PHE A 97 -16.33 -10.94 0.84
CA PHE A 97 -15.86 -12.22 1.34
C PHE A 97 -17.00 -12.98 2.03
N ILE A 98 -16.90 -14.30 2.03
CA ILE A 98 -17.74 -15.16 2.86
C ILE A 98 -16.90 -15.60 4.07
N GLY A 99 -17.35 -15.24 5.26
CA GLY A 99 -16.72 -15.61 6.53
C GLY A 99 -15.52 -14.75 6.92
N CYS A 100 -14.35 -15.36 7.12
CA CYS A 100 -13.17 -14.67 7.66
C CYS A 100 -12.20 -14.14 6.60
N GLY A 101 -12.57 -14.17 5.32
CA GLY A 101 -11.72 -13.66 4.24
C GLY A 101 -11.27 -12.23 4.49
N LEU A 102 -10.01 -11.97 4.13
CA LEU A 102 -9.41 -10.63 4.10
C LEU A 102 -8.83 -10.38 2.72
N LEU A 103 -8.62 -9.10 2.37
CA LEU A 103 -7.84 -8.76 1.18
C LEU A 103 -6.39 -9.22 1.39
N GLY A 104 -5.91 -10.09 0.52
CA GLY A 104 -4.49 -10.37 0.35
C GLY A 104 -3.78 -9.26 -0.42
N ALA A 105 -2.52 -9.51 -0.78
CA ALA A 105 -1.77 -8.57 -1.60
C ALA A 105 -2.44 -8.40 -2.97
N ILE A 106 -2.58 -7.16 -3.42
CA ILE A 106 -3.15 -6.82 -4.72
C ILE A 106 -2.02 -6.67 -5.73
N ASN A 107 -2.08 -7.47 -6.79
CA ASN A 107 -1.03 -7.53 -7.79
C ASN A 107 -1.48 -6.91 -9.10
N LYS A 108 -0.52 -6.33 -9.82
CA LYS A 108 -0.74 -5.56 -11.04
C LYS A 108 0.40 -5.84 -12.01
N ARG A 109 0.08 -6.34 -13.20
CA ARG A 109 1.03 -6.53 -14.28
C ARG A 109 0.50 -5.90 -15.56
N LEU A 110 1.35 -5.25 -16.34
CA LEU A 110 1.02 -4.79 -17.68
C LEU A 110 1.52 -5.84 -18.70
N VAL A 111 0.62 -6.38 -19.51
CA VAL A 111 0.93 -7.30 -20.62
C VAL A 111 0.41 -6.69 -21.91
N GLY A 112 1.32 -6.21 -22.76
CA GLY A 112 0.93 -5.36 -23.89
C GLY A 112 0.27 -4.07 -23.38
N GLU A 113 -0.97 -3.83 -23.79
CA GLU A 113 -1.79 -2.68 -23.36
C GLU A 113 -2.84 -3.04 -22.29
N GLN A 114 -2.78 -4.26 -21.75
CA GLN A 114 -3.73 -4.75 -20.75
C GLN A 114 -3.11 -4.85 -19.36
N PHE A 115 -3.69 -4.16 -18.40
CA PHE A 115 -3.43 -4.38 -16.98
C PHE A 115 -4.16 -5.64 -16.50
N GLU A 116 -3.40 -6.58 -15.96
CA GLU A 116 -3.90 -7.74 -15.23
C GLU A 116 -3.83 -7.46 -13.74
N ILE A 117 -4.99 -7.47 -13.09
CA ILE A 117 -5.15 -7.18 -11.66
C ILE A 117 -5.59 -8.45 -10.95
N SER A 118 -4.84 -8.81 -9.92
CA SER A 118 -5.15 -9.95 -9.06
C SER A 118 -5.48 -9.48 -7.64
N ILE A 119 -6.71 -9.73 -7.22
CA ILE A 119 -7.24 -9.51 -5.88
C ILE A 119 -7.51 -10.88 -5.26
N ASN A 120 -6.59 -11.30 -4.40
CA ASN A 120 -6.71 -12.59 -3.73
C ASN A 120 -7.36 -12.44 -2.36
N GLU A 121 -8.10 -13.47 -1.97
CA GLU A 121 -8.50 -13.65 -0.59
C GLU A 121 -7.32 -14.24 0.19
N ALA A 122 -6.89 -13.51 1.23
CA ALA A 122 -5.98 -14.06 2.23
C ALA A 122 -6.79 -14.81 3.30
N PRO A 123 -6.23 -15.90 3.85
CA PRO A 123 -6.83 -16.53 5.02
C PRO A 123 -6.91 -15.51 6.16
N GLY A 124 -8.05 -15.51 6.86
CA GLY A 124 -8.23 -14.72 8.08
C GLY A 124 -7.30 -15.17 9.22
N PRO A 125 -7.37 -14.55 10.41
CA PRO A 125 -6.61 -14.99 11.57
C PRO A 125 -6.81 -16.49 11.84
N ASP A 126 -5.75 -17.12 12.35
CA ASP A 126 -5.55 -18.58 12.43
C ASP A 126 -6.85 -19.35 12.78
N PRO A 127 -7.31 -20.31 11.94
CA PRO A 127 -8.57 -21.02 12.14
C PRO A 127 -8.65 -21.80 13.46
N LEU A 128 -7.53 -22.02 14.15
CA LEU A 128 -7.51 -22.63 15.48
C LEU A 128 -8.04 -21.70 16.59
N GLU A 129 -8.09 -20.39 16.36
CA GLU A 129 -8.52 -19.40 17.37
C GLU A 129 -9.92 -18.80 17.08
N PHE A 130 -10.46 -18.96 15.87
CA PHE A 130 -11.75 -18.35 15.47
C PHE A 130 -12.60 -19.26 14.58
N THR A 131 -13.84 -19.53 15.00
CA THR A 131 -14.87 -20.14 14.14
C THR A 131 -15.43 -19.08 13.19
N CYS A 132 -15.18 -19.22 11.89
CA CYS A 132 -15.77 -18.34 10.88
C CYS A 132 -17.27 -18.55 10.77
N THR A 133 -18.04 -17.48 10.92
CA THR A 133 -19.47 -17.45 10.58
C THR A 133 -19.64 -17.37 9.07
N ALA A 134 -20.80 -17.78 8.54
CA ALA A 134 -21.10 -17.69 7.09
C ALA A 134 -21.52 -16.27 6.66
N ASP A 135 -21.00 -15.24 7.35
CA ASP A 135 -21.41 -13.86 7.14
C ASP A 135 -20.75 -13.26 5.90
N ILE A 136 -21.50 -12.41 5.18
CA ILE A 136 -21.00 -11.66 4.03
C ILE A 136 -20.32 -10.39 4.53
N LYS A 137 -19.02 -10.23 4.22
CA LYS A 137 -18.24 -9.03 4.56
C LYS A 137 -17.92 -8.23 3.32
N GLN A 138 -18.35 -6.98 3.26
CA GLN A 138 -18.06 -6.10 2.13
C GLN A 138 -16.66 -5.51 2.22
N PHE A 139 -16.01 -5.35 1.07
CA PHE A 139 -14.79 -4.55 0.95
C PHE A 139 -14.92 -3.50 -0.15
N LYS A 140 -14.15 -2.43 0.01
CA LYS A 140 -13.90 -1.43 -1.03
C LYS A 140 -12.41 -1.13 -1.02
N THR A 141 -11.78 -1.16 -2.18
CA THR A 141 -10.36 -0.85 -2.32
C THR A 141 -10.12 0.04 -3.53
N THR A 142 -9.08 0.87 -3.46
CA THR A 142 -8.64 1.72 -4.57
C THR A 142 -7.27 1.28 -5.00
N ILE A 143 -7.16 0.88 -6.27
CA ILE A 143 -5.96 0.29 -6.86
C ILE A 143 -5.36 1.29 -7.84
N ALA A 144 -4.22 1.89 -7.51
CA ALA A 144 -3.49 2.75 -8.43
C ALA A 144 -2.77 1.90 -9.50
N LEU A 145 -3.04 2.18 -10.77
CA LEU A 145 -2.37 1.56 -11.91
C LEU A 145 -1.05 2.30 -12.21
N PRO A 146 0.06 1.58 -12.46
CA PRO A 146 1.35 2.19 -12.77
C PRO A 146 1.37 2.67 -14.23
N VAL A 147 0.67 3.76 -14.50
CA VAL A 147 0.52 4.36 -15.84
C VAL A 147 1.60 5.39 -16.17
N TYR A 148 2.52 5.65 -15.25
CA TYR A 148 3.61 6.61 -15.46
C TYR A 148 4.59 6.09 -16.50
N GLY A 149 5.01 6.95 -17.42
CA GLY A 149 5.92 6.61 -18.51
C GLY A 149 5.27 5.87 -19.69
N LEU A 150 3.96 5.62 -19.64
CA LEU A 150 3.23 4.98 -20.73
C LEU A 150 2.91 5.98 -21.85
N GLU A 151 2.94 5.50 -23.09
CA GLU A 151 2.59 6.29 -24.27
C GLU A 151 1.09 6.59 -24.31
N ALA A 152 0.72 7.62 -25.08
CA ALA A 152 -0.67 7.90 -25.40
C ALA A 152 -1.30 6.67 -26.08
N GLY A 153 -2.51 6.32 -25.68
CA GLY A 153 -3.16 5.12 -26.21
C GLY A 153 -4.35 4.66 -25.37
N ILE A 154 -4.99 3.60 -25.84
CA ILE A 154 -6.09 2.93 -25.15
C ILE A 154 -5.52 1.72 -24.42
N TYR A 155 -5.69 1.71 -23.11
CA TYR A 155 -5.30 0.61 -22.25
C TYR A 155 -6.54 -0.09 -21.76
N SER A 156 -6.44 -1.40 -21.56
CA SER A 156 -7.49 -2.20 -20.94
C SER A 156 -7.08 -2.66 -19.55
N TYR A 157 -8.06 -3.08 -18.76
CA TYR A 157 -7.81 -3.78 -17.51
C TYR A 157 -8.67 -5.03 -17.42
N LYS A 158 -8.18 -6.02 -16.66
CA LYS A 158 -8.89 -7.24 -16.30
C LYS A 158 -8.64 -7.54 -14.84
N VAL A 159 -9.71 -7.66 -14.05
CA VAL A 159 -9.66 -8.02 -12.62
C VAL A 159 -10.11 -9.47 -12.48
N ASN A 160 -9.44 -10.30 -11.67
CA ASN A 160 -9.97 -11.62 -11.32
C ASN A 160 -11.10 -11.52 -10.28
N GLY A 161 -12.09 -12.41 -10.35
CA GLY A 161 -13.15 -12.43 -9.35
C GLY A 161 -14.05 -13.64 -9.45
N ARG A 162 -15.03 -13.69 -8.56
CA ARG A 162 -16.19 -14.58 -8.64
C ARG A 162 -17.48 -13.79 -8.68
N ASP A 163 -18.47 -14.33 -9.38
CA ASP A 163 -19.84 -13.84 -9.27
C ASP A 163 -20.50 -14.42 -8.01
N LEU A 164 -21.19 -13.58 -7.24
CA LEU A 164 -21.81 -14.00 -5.98
C LEU A 164 -22.99 -14.94 -6.21
N SER A 165 -23.72 -14.77 -7.31
CA SER A 165 -24.94 -15.54 -7.60
C SER A 165 -24.63 -16.93 -8.15
N SER A 166 -23.62 -17.06 -9.00
CA SER A 166 -23.25 -18.32 -9.65
C SER A 166 -22.03 -19.01 -9.01
N GLY A 167 -21.17 -18.26 -8.32
CA GLY A 167 -19.88 -18.75 -7.83
C GLY A 167 -18.82 -18.96 -8.92
N GLU A 168 -19.17 -18.68 -10.18
CA GLU A 168 -18.28 -18.84 -11.33
C GLU A 168 -17.15 -17.83 -11.29
N ILE A 169 -16.00 -18.21 -11.85
CA ILE A 169 -14.87 -17.31 -12.05
C ILE A 169 -15.27 -16.30 -13.13
N ILE A 170 -15.23 -15.03 -12.78
CA ILE A 170 -15.46 -13.91 -13.69
C ILE A 170 -14.17 -13.13 -13.89
N SER A 171 -14.18 -12.27 -14.90
CA SER A 171 -13.08 -11.37 -15.16
C SER A 171 -13.60 -10.01 -15.61
N PRO A 172 -14.06 -9.14 -14.69
CA PRO A 172 -14.48 -7.79 -15.04
C PRO A 172 -13.39 -7.06 -15.82
N THR A 173 -13.78 -6.45 -16.94
CA THR A 173 -12.90 -5.72 -17.84
C THR A 173 -13.40 -4.31 -18.10
N GLY A 174 -12.49 -3.45 -18.55
CA GLY A 174 -12.81 -2.13 -19.04
C GLY A 174 -11.61 -1.50 -19.72
N THR A 175 -11.76 -0.27 -20.19
CA THR A 175 -10.70 0.48 -20.88
C THR A 175 -10.58 1.90 -20.36
N PHE A 176 -9.42 2.52 -20.61
CA PHE A 176 -9.18 3.95 -20.43
C PHE A 176 -8.23 4.46 -21.50
N GLU A 177 -8.25 5.77 -21.70
CA GLU A 177 -7.40 6.45 -22.67
C GLU A 177 -6.41 7.36 -21.95
N LEU A 178 -5.12 7.22 -22.32
CA LEU A 178 -4.12 8.24 -22.09
C LEU A 178 -4.07 9.16 -23.31
N LYS A 179 -4.63 10.36 -23.19
CA LYS A 179 -4.75 11.32 -24.31
C LYS A 179 -3.39 11.85 -24.81
N LYS A 180 -2.37 11.75 -23.98
CA LYS A 180 -0.99 12.14 -24.27
C LYS A 180 -0.06 11.19 -23.52
N ASN A 181 1.20 11.13 -23.96
CA ASN A 181 2.20 10.35 -23.26
C ASN A 181 2.28 10.81 -21.80
N ASN A 182 2.34 9.85 -20.90
CA ASN A 182 2.33 10.08 -19.46
C ASN A 182 3.75 10.13 -18.88
N ASP A 183 4.65 10.74 -19.63
CA ASP A 183 6.09 10.87 -19.41
C ASP A 183 6.50 12.35 -19.20
N THR A 184 7.54 12.57 -18.40
CA THR A 184 7.97 13.90 -17.92
C THR A 184 8.53 14.85 -18.98
N ASN A 185 8.42 14.57 -20.27
CA ASN A 185 9.03 15.43 -21.27
C ASN A 185 8.28 16.76 -21.47
N GLU A 186 7.07 16.91 -20.93
CA GLU A 186 6.33 18.19 -20.94
C GLU A 186 6.52 19.02 -19.65
N PHE A 187 7.00 18.40 -18.56
CA PHE A 187 7.30 19.05 -17.29
C PHE A 187 8.50 18.36 -16.64
N THR A 188 9.52 19.16 -16.30
CA THR A 188 10.43 19.00 -15.14
C THR A 188 10.14 17.73 -14.29
N SER A 189 11.13 16.85 -14.15
CA SER A 189 11.08 15.55 -13.44
C SER A 189 10.31 15.59 -12.11
N PHE A 190 9.82 14.44 -11.61
CA PHE A 190 9.15 14.39 -10.29
C PHE A 190 9.96 15.11 -9.22
N GLU A 191 11.28 14.88 -9.19
CA GLU A 191 12.29 15.56 -8.38
C GLU A 191 12.12 17.08 -8.42
N GLU A 192 12.11 17.66 -9.63
CA GLU A 192 12.04 19.10 -9.82
C GLU A 192 10.67 19.64 -9.38
N ARG A 193 9.57 18.94 -9.66
CA ARG A 193 8.24 19.30 -9.15
C ARG A 193 8.15 19.20 -7.63
N PHE A 194 8.78 18.20 -7.03
CA PHE A 194 8.88 18.08 -5.57
C PHE A 194 9.57 19.31 -4.96
N TYR A 195 10.62 19.82 -5.61
CA TYR A 195 11.28 21.03 -5.15
C TYR A 195 10.43 22.30 -5.30
N THR A 196 9.39 22.34 -6.13
CA THR A 196 8.47 23.49 -6.22
C THR A 196 7.42 23.54 -5.11
N VAL A 197 7.14 22.44 -4.39
CA VAL A 197 6.21 22.45 -3.26
C VAL A 197 6.72 23.34 -2.13
N GLN A 198 5.98 24.40 -1.79
CA GLN A 198 6.29 25.30 -0.68
C GLN A 198 5.47 24.98 0.56
N ASN A 199 5.87 25.49 1.73
CA ASN A 199 5.03 25.45 2.93
C ASN A 199 3.80 26.35 2.75
N GLY A 200 2.70 26.01 3.42
CA GLY A 200 1.47 26.81 3.40
C GLY A 200 0.51 26.51 2.24
N ILE A 201 0.85 25.60 1.32
CA ILE A 201 -0.04 25.23 0.21
C ILE A 201 -1.02 24.11 0.61
N SER A 202 -2.17 24.06 -0.07
CA SER A 202 -3.23 23.10 0.24
C SER A 202 -2.90 21.69 -0.26
N ARG A 203 -3.59 20.69 0.27
CA ARG A 203 -3.55 19.31 -0.27
C ARG A 203 -3.88 19.24 -1.76
N GLN A 204 -4.90 19.98 -2.20
CA GLN A 204 -5.30 20.00 -3.60
C GLN A 204 -4.19 20.55 -4.51
N GLU A 205 -3.46 21.54 -4.02
CA GLU A 205 -2.35 22.13 -4.75
C GLU A 205 -1.13 21.20 -4.79
N VAL A 206 -0.85 20.49 -3.70
CA VAL A 206 0.16 19.41 -3.71
C VAL A 206 -0.22 18.30 -4.70
N ILE A 207 -1.50 17.89 -4.76
CA ILE A 207 -1.97 16.91 -5.75
C ILE A 207 -1.76 17.42 -7.17
N LYS A 208 -2.00 18.71 -7.44
CA LYS A 208 -1.74 19.30 -8.76
C LYS A 208 -0.26 19.29 -9.13
N ILE A 209 0.63 19.51 -8.16
CA ILE A 209 2.07 19.58 -8.40
C ILE A 209 2.69 18.18 -8.52
N LEU A 210 2.36 17.26 -7.61
CA LEU A 210 3.03 15.96 -7.46
C LEU A 210 2.18 14.76 -7.85
N GLY A 211 0.88 14.95 -8.01
CA GLY A 211 -0.08 13.86 -8.05
C GLY A 211 -0.52 13.37 -6.66
N VAL A 212 -1.36 12.35 -6.64
CA VAL A 212 -1.82 11.70 -5.40
C VAL A 212 -0.67 10.87 -4.83
N PRO A 213 -0.40 10.93 -3.52
CA PRO A 213 0.63 10.11 -2.88
C PRO A 213 0.28 8.63 -2.94
N GLN A 214 1.30 7.77 -2.87
CA GLN A 214 1.13 6.32 -2.81
C GLN A 214 0.66 5.84 -1.44
N ARG A 215 1.06 6.54 -0.36
CA ARG A 215 0.60 6.26 1.01
C ARG A 215 0.31 7.55 1.76
N ILE A 216 -0.73 7.51 2.59
CA ILE A 216 -1.12 8.58 3.50
C ILE A 216 -1.14 8.02 4.92
N LYS A 217 -0.40 8.65 5.83
CA LYS A 217 -0.38 8.29 7.27
C LYS A 217 -0.92 9.45 8.09
N ASN A 218 -1.85 9.15 8.99
CA ASN A 218 -2.34 10.10 9.99
C ASN A 218 -1.61 9.83 11.31
N LEU A 219 -0.87 10.82 11.80
CA LEU A 219 0.05 10.66 12.91
C LEU A 219 -0.13 11.77 13.95
N LYS A 220 0.35 11.52 15.17
CA LYS A 220 0.33 12.46 16.28
C LYS A 220 1.77 12.73 16.71
N ILE A 221 2.14 13.99 16.91
CA ILE A 221 3.51 14.36 17.31
C ILE A 221 3.80 13.82 18.71
N GLN A 222 4.80 12.95 18.81
CA GLN A 222 5.27 12.39 20.08
C GLN A 222 6.47 13.16 20.66
N SER A 223 7.28 13.80 19.80
CA SER A 223 8.38 14.70 20.16
C SER A 223 8.58 15.76 19.07
N THR A 224 9.08 16.96 19.39
CA THR A 224 9.34 18.04 18.42
C THR A 224 10.30 17.57 17.32
N PRO A 225 9.85 17.42 16.06
CA PRO A 225 10.71 16.92 14.99
C PRO A 225 11.61 18.03 14.46
N PHE A 226 12.92 17.75 14.33
CA PHE A 226 13.91 18.67 13.74
C PHE A 226 13.68 18.99 12.25
N CYS A 227 12.78 18.24 11.61
CA CYS A 227 12.56 18.21 10.16
C CYS A 227 11.38 19.09 9.71
N ILE A 228 10.56 19.57 10.63
CA ILE A 228 9.44 20.46 10.33
C ILE A 228 9.93 21.89 10.55
N GLN A 229 9.93 22.70 9.49
CA GLN A 229 10.33 24.11 9.60
C GLN A 229 9.36 24.93 10.46
N VAL A 230 8.14 24.42 10.64
CA VAL A 230 7.13 24.94 11.56
C VAL A 230 7.25 24.21 12.90
N LEU A 231 7.50 24.93 13.99
CA LEU A 231 7.36 24.41 15.35
C LEU A 231 5.90 23.96 15.55
N LEU A 232 5.67 22.66 15.59
CA LEU A 232 4.38 22.08 15.94
C LEU A 232 4.44 21.57 17.38
N ASP A 233 3.39 21.86 18.16
CA ASP A 233 3.29 21.44 19.54
C ASP A 233 3.16 19.92 19.66
N VAL A 234 3.76 19.35 20.71
CA VAL A 234 3.59 17.93 21.04
C VAL A 234 2.09 17.63 21.21
N GLY A 235 1.64 16.55 20.57
CA GLY A 235 0.24 16.17 20.52
C GLY A 235 -0.56 16.75 19.35
N SER A 236 0.02 17.64 18.54
CA SER A 236 -0.59 18.08 17.28
C SER A 236 -0.76 16.92 16.31
N LEU A 237 -1.84 16.94 15.54
CA LEU A 237 -2.08 15.98 14.46
C LEU A 237 -1.35 16.43 13.20
N TYR A 238 -0.68 15.49 12.53
CA TYR A 238 -0.09 15.72 11.23
C TYR A 238 -0.45 14.59 10.26
N GLU A 239 -0.44 14.90 8.98
CA GLU A 239 -0.65 13.93 7.91
C GLU A 239 0.62 13.85 7.07
N GLN A 240 1.08 12.64 6.81
CA GLN A 240 2.29 12.36 6.04
C GLN A 240 1.92 11.70 4.72
N TRP A 241 2.31 12.32 3.62
CA TRP A 241 2.11 11.84 2.26
C TRP A 241 3.44 11.33 1.69
N GLU A 242 3.44 10.09 1.21
CA GLU A 242 4.65 9.41 0.71
C GLU A 242 4.57 9.17 -0.81
N TYR A 243 5.67 9.48 -1.50
CA TYR A 243 5.82 9.36 -2.95
C TYR A 243 7.08 8.55 -3.31
N GLY A 244 7.02 7.76 -4.38
CA GLY A 244 8.15 6.98 -4.89
C GLY A 244 8.63 5.89 -3.93
N VAL A 245 7.69 5.20 -3.28
CA VAL A 245 7.95 4.05 -2.41
C VAL A 245 8.22 2.85 -3.31
N ASP A 246 9.50 2.57 -3.55
CA ASP A 246 9.95 1.34 -4.20
C ASP A 246 10.01 0.23 -3.13
N SER A 247 9.15 -0.78 -3.27
CA SER A 247 8.91 -1.81 -2.24
C SER A 247 10.08 -2.78 -2.03
N SER A 248 11.17 -2.65 -2.81
CA SER A 248 12.33 -3.53 -2.84
C SER A 248 13.56 -3.01 -2.08
N SER A 249 13.59 -1.73 -1.69
CA SER A 249 14.74 -1.14 -1.01
C SER A 249 14.41 -0.86 0.46
N GLN A 250 15.23 -1.44 1.33
CA GLN A 250 15.24 -1.23 2.78
C GLN A 250 15.70 0.20 3.15
N GLY A 251 15.26 1.24 2.43
CA GLY A 251 16.01 2.50 2.36
C GLY A 251 15.32 3.78 1.91
N SER A 252 14.12 3.79 1.30
CA SER A 252 13.62 5.07 0.77
C SER A 252 12.13 5.10 0.48
N SER A 253 11.36 5.77 1.33
CA SER A 253 10.41 6.75 0.78
C SER A 253 11.26 7.75 0.01
N ALA A 254 11.18 7.78 -1.32
CA ALA A 254 11.99 8.72 -2.07
C ALA A 254 11.64 10.16 -1.65
N TYR A 255 10.35 10.44 -1.38
CA TYR A 255 9.88 11.78 -1.00
C TYR A 255 8.68 11.77 -0.05
N VAL A 256 8.64 12.75 0.86
CA VAL A 256 7.60 12.90 1.89
C VAL A 256 7.14 14.36 1.97
N ILE A 257 5.82 14.58 2.09
CA ILE A 257 5.21 15.87 2.41
C ILE A 257 4.46 15.74 3.73
N TRP A 258 4.66 16.69 4.65
CA TRP A 258 3.91 16.77 5.90
C TRP A 258 2.89 17.88 5.85
N PHE A 259 1.69 17.61 6.35
CA PHE A 259 0.62 18.57 6.53
C PHE A 259 0.28 18.71 8.01
N SER A 260 -0.12 19.91 8.41
CA SER A 260 -0.72 20.19 9.71
C SER A 260 -1.93 21.09 9.55
N LYS A 261 -2.83 21.10 10.54
CA LYS A 261 -3.91 22.10 10.61
C LYS A 261 -3.38 23.38 11.26
N SER A 262 -3.53 24.50 10.56
CA SER A 262 -3.36 25.82 11.19
C SER A 262 -4.50 26.09 12.17
N ASN A 263 -4.24 26.90 13.21
CA ASN A 263 -5.22 27.21 14.24
C ASN A 263 -6.41 28.05 13.72
N THR A 264 -6.32 28.65 12.53
CA THR A 264 -7.47 29.28 11.83
C THR A 264 -7.02 29.78 10.44
N PRO A 265 -7.69 29.42 9.33
CA PRO A 265 -8.74 28.40 9.18
C PRO A 265 -8.21 26.99 9.42
N SER A 266 -9.08 26.03 9.80
CA SER A 266 -8.71 24.63 10.07
C SER A 266 -8.41 23.83 8.79
N GLU A 267 -7.61 24.41 7.90
CA GLU A 267 -7.22 23.79 6.64
C GLU A 267 -5.87 23.09 6.83
N TRP A 268 -5.73 21.93 6.20
CA TRP A 268 -4.48 21.22 6.13
C TRP A 268 -3.55 21.90 5.13
N LYS A 269 -2.44 22.42 5.63
CA LYS A 269 -1.39 23.06 4.83
C LYS A 269 -0.08 22.32 4.99
N THR A 270 0.73 22.36 3.94
CA THR A 270 2.10 21.82 3.99
C THR A 270 2.92 22.55 5.06
N VAL A 271 3.62 21.79 5.89
CA VAL A 271 4.50 22.30 6.95
C VAL A 271 5.96 21.86 6.78
N GLY A 272 6.20 20.95 5.84
CA GLY A 272 7.54 20.53 5.46
C GLY A 272 7.52 19.48 4.35
N LYS A 273 8.72 19.19 3.85
CA LYS A 273 8.97 18.12 2.89
C LYS A 273 10.36 17.52 3.08
N GLY A 274 10.54 16.24 2.75
CA GLY A 274 11.81 15.52 2.88
C GLY A 274 12.05 14.53 1.74
N LYS A 275 13.32 14.21 1.48
CA LYS A 275 13.77 13.20 0.51
C LYS A 275 14.49 12.05 1.25
N GLY A 276 14.20 10.80 0.88
CA GLY A 276 14.88 9.60 1.38
C GLY A 276 14.36 9.04 2.71
N MET A 277 15.12 8.13 3.31
CA MET A 277 14.91 7.59 4.67
C MET A 277 15.09 8.71 5.71
N VAL A 278 14.10 9.57 5.84
CA VAL A 278 13.99 10.41 7.03
C VAL A 278 13.34 9.55 8.12
N LEU A 279 14.10 8.55 8.58
CA LEU A 279 13.74 7.62 9.67
C LEU A 279 14.00 8.23 11.06
N SER A 280 14.19 9.54 11.17
CA SER A 280 14.65 10.19 12.40
C SER A 280 13.84 11.43 12.81
N CYS A 281 12.53 11.46 12.53
CA CYS A 281 11.66 12.52 13.05
C CYS A 281 10.53 12.00 13.96
N ILE A 282 10.61 10.74 14.44
CA ILE A 282 9.68 10.16 15.44
C ILE A 282 10.50 9.43 16.50
#